data_AF-A0A453MNR2-F1
#
_entry.id   AF-A0A453MNR2-F1
#
_cell.length_a   1.000
_cell.length_b   1.000
_cell.length_c   1.000
_cell.angle_alpha   90.00
_cell.angle_beta   90.00
_cell.angle_gamma   90.00
#
_symmetry.space_group_name_H-M   'P 1'
#
loop_
_entity.id
_entity.type
_entity.pdbx_description
1 polymer ?
#
loop_
_entity_poly.entity_id
_entity_poly.type
_entity_poly.pdbx_seq_one_letter_code
_entity_poly.pdbx_strand_id
1 'polypeptide(L)'
;CCHVDRYLIVIDDIWDLKAWEIIKCALLDNNHGSRVITTTRILSVATETGDIYKLKPLSQHLSEELLYTRLFGGKDKRPFDQPSEVSNKILQKCGGLPLAIITIASLFAGKPMEDWSKVLNSIGFGSGDNNTDVENTRKILSFSYYDLPCRLRSCLLHMSIYPEDYLTLKDMLIWQWVAEGFVSEEPGASLFETGERYFNELLNRSMIQRVKHPGYCTIYACRMHDIVLDMICSLSKEQNFVTILDSNEEHTPSQCNARRLAVQKRVAPQSNMSMPKLRSCYATMCDPNAVSSLSNFQVLRVLAMEKCSFQEDHPYHLEHLGRLPQLRYLSLGRTRISKLPEEIGNLKFLQTLDLNGTNIEELPQSIGLLRKLKCLRADVEGVYINVSNWIGSLTSLKELHLSIVDKSYILVKELSKLTELRVLTFVCTYTGVDECWKKTFVDSVCNLRKLQILRPNFSFTEEHMMVFESVRCDYWEGYKPSRQLRDLVIIAGSFSRLPAWINSVCFFRTSPSFR
;
A
#
# COMPACT_ATOMS: atom_id res chain seq x y z
N CYS A 1 -5.88 -30.68 -1.34
CA CYS A 1 -5.38 -30.33 -2.70
C CYS A 1 -4.29 -31.27 -3.19
N CYS A 2 -3.19 -31.50 -2.45
CA CYS A 2 -2.04 -32.30 -2.93
C CYS A 2 -2.29 -33.79 -3.20
N HIS A 3 -3.44 -34.36 -2.82
CA HIS A 3 -3.71 -35.80 -2.93
C HIS A 3 -4.19 -36.30 -4.30
N VAL A 4 -4.79 -35.44 -5.12
CA VAL A 4 -5.58 -35.90 -6.28
C VAL A 4 -5.06 -35.37 -7.61
N ASP A 5 -4.43 -34.19 -7.60
CA ASP A 5 -3.99 -33.51 -8.82
C ASP A 5 -2.47 -33.26 -8.84
N ARG A 6 -1.92 -33.16 -10.06
CA ARG A 6 -0.56 -32.68 -10.27
C ARG A 6 -0.43 -31.23 -9.81
N TYR A 7 0.57 -30.93 -8.99
CA TYR A 7 0.80 -29.58 -8.49
C TYR A 7 2.21 -29.06 -8.79
N LEU A 8 2.31 -27.73 -8.86
CA LEU A 8 3.56 -26.99 -8.82
C LEU A 8 3.46 -25.99 -7.67
N ILE A 9 4.31 -26.14 -6.65
CA ILE A 9 4.36 -25.24 -5.50
C ILE A 9 5.70 -24.50 -5.52
N VAL A 10 5.65 -23.19 -5.35
CA VAL A 10 6.85 -22.36 -5.16
C VAL A 10 6.84 -21.86 -3.72
N ILE A 11 7.86 -22.21 -2.95
CA ILE A 11 8.06 -21.75 -1.58
C ILE A 11 9.26 -20.81 -1.61
N ASP A 12 8.97 -19.52 -1.45
CA ASP A 12 9.98 -18.48 -1.52
C ASP A 12 10.60 -18.26 -0.13
N ASP A 13 11.90 -18.00 -0.10
CA ASP A 13 12.70 -17.51 1.02
C ASP A 13 12.64 -18.37 2.30
N ILE A 14 13.12 -19.62 2.23
CA ILE A 14 13.22 -20.49 3.41
C ILE A 14 14.46 -20.15 4.24
N TRP A 15 14.26 -19.79 5.51
CA TRP A 15 15.30 -19.32 6.43
C TRP A 15 15.93 -20.41 7.31
N ASP A 16 15.25 -21.52 7.56
CA ASP A 16 15.80 -22.57 8.42
C ASP A 16 15.21 -23.96 8.12
N LEU A 17 15.91 -24.98 8.63
CA LEU A 17 15.56 -26.37 8.40
C LEU A 17 14.27 -26.79 9.12
N LYS A 18 13.98 -26.23 10.30
CA LYS A 18 12.77 -26.60 11.05
C LYS A 18 11.52 -26.13 10.30
N ALA A 19 11.55 -24.93 9.75
CA ALA A 19 10.49 -24.41 8.89
C ALA A 19 10.26 -25.34 7.68
N TRP A 20 11.34 -25.79 7.03
CA TRP A 20 11.24 -26.75 5.91
C TRP A 20 10.66 -28.10 6.34
N GLU A 21 11.10 -28.67 7.46
CA GLU A 21 10.57 -29.94 7.98
C GLU A 21 9.05 -29.86 8.20
N ILE A 22 8.56 -28.75 8.77
CA ILE A 22 7.12 -28.51 8.98
C ILE A 22 6.38 -28.42 7.64
N ILE A 23 6.91 -27.65 6.68
CA ILE A 23 6.28 -27.49 5.36
C ILE A 23 6.27 -28.82 4.60
N LYS A 24 7.36 -29.59 4.68
CA LYS A 24 7.51 -30.90 4.04
C LYS A 24 6.43 -31.88 4.49
N CYS A 25 5.98 -31.82 5.74
CA CYS A 25 4.87 -32.63 6.23
C CYS A 25 3.55 -32.40 5.46
N ALA A 26 3.37 -31.24 4.84
CA ALA A 26 2.19 -30.94 4.02
C ALA A 26 2.36 -31.33 2.53
N LEU A 27 3.58 -31.66 2.10
CA LEU A 27 3.92 -32.00 0.72
C LEU A 27 3.92 -33.52 0.55
N LEU A 28 2.79 -34.05 0.09
CA LEU A 28 2.62 -35.48 -0.15
C LEU A 28 3.07 -35.85 -1.55
N ASP A 29 3.88 -36.90 -1.65
CA ASP A 29 4.18 -37.51 -2.94
C ASP A 29 2.93 -38.24 -3.46
N ASN A 30 2.39 -37.72 -4.55
CA ASN A 30 1.20 -38.25 -5.19
C ASN A 30 1.50 -38.98 -6.50
N ASN A 31 2.78 -39.18 -6.86
CA ASN A 31 3.21 -39.82 -8.10
C ASN A 31 2.63 -39.22 -9.41
N HIS A 32 2.05 -38.01 -9.37
CA HIS A 32 1.48 -37.35 -10.54
C HIS A 32 2.47 -36.41 -11.26
N GLY A 33 3.78 -36.54 -11.00
CA GLY A 33 4.80 -35.66 -11.57
C GLY A 33 4.77 -34.24 -11.01
N SER A 34 4.30 -34.11 -9.77
CA SER A 34 4.28 -32.85 -9.01
C SER A 34 5.70 -32.32 -8.77
N ARG A 35 5.81 -31.01 -8.59
CA ARG A 35 7.10 -30.32 -8.40
C ARG A 35 6.99 -29.26 -7.31
N VAL A 36 8.07 -29.13 -6.56
CA VAL A 36 8.22 -28.07 -5.56
C VAL A 36 9.51 -27.32 -5.90
N ILE A 37 9.42 -26.00 -5.98
CA ILE A 37 10.57 -25.12 -6.16
C ILE A 37 10.73 -24.34 -4.87
N THR A 38 11.87 -24.46 -4.22
CA THR A 38 12.23 -23.69 -3.05
C THR A 38 13.28 -22.65 -3.42
N THR A 39 13.23 -21.48 -2.80
CA THR A 39 14.34 -20.51 -2.84
C THR A 39 14.87 -20.31 -1.42
N THR A 40 16.19 -20.17 -1.30
CA THR A 40 16.84 -19.89 -0.02
C THR A 40 18.20 -19.24 -0.24
N ARG A 41 18.62 -18.41 0.72
CA ARG A 41 19.96 -17.81 0.77
C ARG A 41 20.98 -18.73 1.45
N ILE A 42 20.52 -19.83 2.04
CA ILE A 42 21.30 -20.66 2.96
C ILE A 42 21.56 -22.01 2.31
N LEU A 43 22.84 -22.29 2.02
CA LEU A 43 23.24 -23.52 1.34
C LEU A 43 22.83 -24.79 2.10
N SER A 44 22.93 -24.78 3.44
CA SER A 44 22.54 -25.93 4.27
C SER A 44 21.03 -26.21 4.25
N VAL A 45 20.19 -25.20 4.01
CA VAL A 45 18.76 -25.42 3.79
C VAL A 45 18.54 -26.03 2.40
N ALA A 46 19.23 -25.51 1.38
CA ALA A 46 19.09 -26.00 0.01
C ALA A 46 19.43 -27.49 -0.11
N THR A 47 20.49 -27.95 0.55
CA THR A 47 20.92 -29.36 0.56
C THR A 47 19.88 -30.33 1.09
N GLU A 48 19.02 -29.88 2.02
CA GLU A 48 17.96 -30.71 2.62
C GLU A 48 16.63 -30.63 1.84
N THR A 49 16.51 -29.68 0.91
CA THR A 49 15.26 -29.46 0.14
C THR A 49 15.19 -30.25 -1.16
N GLY A 50 16.34 -30.54 -1.81
CA GLY A 50 16.38 -31.31 -3.06
C GLY A 50 17.52 -30.91 -3.98
N ASP A 51 17.29 -31.03 -5.29
CA ASP A 51 18.27 -30.64 -6.32
C ASP A 51 18.56 -29.14 -6.28
N ILE A 52 19.84 -28.77 -6.22
CA ILE A 52 20.26 -27.39 -6.04
C ILE A 52 20.55 -26.73 -7.38
N TYR A 53 19.87 -25.60 -7.63
CA TYR A 53 20.24 -24.67 -8.68
C TYR A 53 20.87 -23.41 -8.07
N LYS A 54 22.19 -23.29 -8.14
CA LYS A 54 22.90 -22.09 -7.67
C LYS A 54 22.72 -20.95 -8.69
N LEU A 55 21.93 -19.94 -8.31
CA LEU A 55 21.72 -18.74 -9.14
C LEU A 55 23.05 -17.99 -9.33
N LYS A 56 23.42 -17.77 -10.60
CA LYS A 56 24.65 -17.06 -10.96
C LYS A 56 24.38 -15.56 -11.14
N PRO A 57 25.38 -14.69 -10.87
CA PRO A 57 25.31 -13.30 -11.29
C PRO A 57 25.05 -13.16 -12.79
N LEU A 58 24.54 -12.01 -13.21
CA LEU A 58 24.36 -11.72 -14.62
C LEU A 58 25.70 -11.74 -15.35
N SER A 59 25.69 -12.23 -16.60
CA SER A 59 26.84 -12.07 -17.49
C SER A 59 27.04 -10.60 -17.82
N GLN A 60 28.27 -10.22 -18.18
CA GLN A 60 28.62 -8.85 -18.57
C GLN A 60 27.62 -8.26 -19.59
N HIS A 61 27.28 -9.02 -20.63
CA HIS A 61 26.32 -8.60 -21.65
C HIS A 61 24.93 -8.31 -21.07
N LEU A 62 24.40 -9.19 -20.21
CA LEU A 62 23.09 -8.99 -19.58
C LEU A 62 23.11 -7.85 -18.56
N SER A 63 24.23 -7.64 -17.88
CA SER A 63 24.43 -6.51 -16.96
C SER A 63 24.44 -5.17 -17.70
N GLU A 64 25.14 -5.08 -18.83
CA GLU A 64 25.13 -3.91 -19.71
C GLU A 64 23.72 -3.65 -20.25
N GLU A 65 23.06 -4.69 -20.74
CA GLU A 65 21.70 -4.59 -21.25
C GLU A 65 20.74 -4.05 -20.19
N LEU A 66 20.84 -4.54 -18.95
CA LEU A 66 20.04 -4.07 -17.83
C LEU A 66 20.34 -2.61 -17.46
N LEU A 67 21.62 -2.24 -17.37
CA LEU A 67 22.06 -0.88 -17.07
C LEU A 67 21.48 0.12 -18.08
N TYR A 68 21.65 -0.14 -19.38
CA TYR A 68 21.19 0.75 -20.44
C TYR A 68 19.68 0.77 -20.59
N THR A 69 19.02 -0.38 -20.41
CA THR A 69 17.54 -0.43 -20.39
C THR A 69 17.00 0.48 -19.29
N ARG A 70 17.66 0.50 -18.12
CA ARG A 70 17.25 1.35 -17.01
C ARG A 70 17.56 2.83 -17.24
N LEU A 71 18.69 3.16 -17.85
CA LEU A 71 19.11 4.54 -18.13
C LEU A 71 18.31 5.22 -19.25
N PHE A 72 18.05 4.50 -20.34
CA PHE A 72 17.54 5.07 -21.58
C PHE A 72 16.12 4.60 -21.95
N GLY A 73 15.53 3.70 -21.16
CA GLY A 73 14.14 3.28 -21.33
C GLY A 73 13.88 2.43 -22.57
N GLY A 74 14.86 1.66 -23.03
CA GLY A 74 14.71 0.68 -24.11
C GLY A 74 16.04 0.14 -24.65
N LYS A 75 16.04 -1.10 -25.15
CA LYS A 75 17.25 -1.76 -25.69
C LYS A 75 17.84 -1.05 -26.91
N ASP A 76 16.97 -0.40 -27.69
CA ASP A 76 17.31 0.25 -28.98
C ASP A 76 17.66 1.74 -28.84
N LYS A 77 17.62 2.29 -27.62
CA LYS A 77 17.92 3.70 -27.33
C LYS A 77 19.36 3.89 -26.84
N ARG A 78 20.27 3.03 -27.28
CA ARG A 78 21.69 3.20 -27.01
C ARG A 78 22.20 4.39 -27.83
N PRO A 79 22.93 5.34 -27.23
CA PRO A 79 23.76 6.25 -28.02
C PRO A 79 24.69 5.41 -28.89
N PHE A 80 24.82 5.74 -30.18
CA PHE A 80 25.58 4.96 -31.15
C PHE A 80 27.10 4.91 -30.86
N ASP A 81 27.58 5.66 -29.85
CA ASP A 81 29.00 5.74 -29.49
C ASP A 81 29.29 5.13 -28.09
N GLN A 82 29.90 3.95 -28.13
CA GLN A 82 30.71 3.23 -27.13
C GLN A 82 30.12 2.80 -25.76
N PRO A 83 30.49 1.59 -25.27
CA PRO A 83 30.57 1.35 -23.83
C PRO A 83 31.72 2.19 -23.27
N SER A 84 31.39 3.30 -22.59
CA SER A 84 32.42 4.06 -21.89
C SER A 84 33.17 3.17 -20.91
N GLU A 85 34.49 3.33 -20.77
CA GLU A 85 35.27 2.66 -19.71
C GLU A 85 34.61 2.82 -18.33
N VAL A 86 33.88 3.92 -18.13
CA VAL A 86 33.10 4.22 -16.93
C VAL A 86 31.96 3.22 -16.74
N SER A 87 31.22 2.86 -17.80
CA SER A 87 30.16 1.83 -17.75
C SER A 87 30.72 0.47 -17.33
N ASN A 88 31.88 0.08 -17.85
CA ASN A 88 32.54 -1.17 -17.45
C ASN A 88 32.98 -1.14 -15.98
N LYS A 89 33.56 -0.02 -15.52
CA LYS A 89 33.91 0.17 -14.10
C LYS A 89 32.68 0.11 -13.19
N ILE A 90 31.56 0.71 -13.60
CA ILE A 90 30.27 0.64 -12.88
C ILE A 90 29.84 -0.81 -12.72
N LEU A 91 29.81 -1.58 -13.81
CA LEU A 91 29.33 -2.97 -13.78
C LEU A 91 30.25 -3.88 -12.98
N GLN A 92 31.56 -3.67 -13.04
CA GLN A 92 32.52 -4.36 -12.18
C GLN A 92 32.23 -4.10 -10.69
N LYS A 93 31.91 -2.86 -10.31
CA LYS A 93 31.54 -2.55 -8.91
C LYS A 93 30.20 -3.16 -8.48
N CYS A 94 29.29 -3.41 -9.42
CA CYS A 94 28.01 -4.07 -9.15
C CYS A 94 28.09 -5.60 -9.07
N GLY A 95 29.20 -6.24 -9.49
CA GLY A 95 29.39 -7.69 -9.40
C GLY A 95 28.34 -8.53 -10.15
N GLY A 96 27.70 -7.97 -11.18
CA GLY A 96 26.62 -8.64 -11.92
C GLY A 96 25.30 -8.79 -11.14
N LEU A 97 25.14 -8.13 -9.98
CA LEU A 97 23.92 -8.17 -9.18
C LEU A 97 22.84 -7.24 -9.76
N PRO A 98 21.64 -7.75 -10.14
CA PRO A 98 20.61 -6.94 -10.78
C PRO A 98 20.18 -5.72 -9.97
N LEU A 99 20.02 -5.87 -8.64
CA LEU A 99 19.62 -4.75 -7.78
C LEU A 99 20.66 -3.64 -7.77
N ALA A 100 21.95 -3.98 -7.61
CA ALA A 100 23.03 -3.00 -7.62
C ALA A 100 23.09 -2.23 -8.95
N ILE A 101 22.94 -2.94 -10.07
CA ILE A 101 22.92 -2.36 -11.42
C ILE A 101 21.72 -1.41 -11.58
N ILE A 102 20.53 -1.84 -11.17
CA ILE A 102 19.32 -1.03 -11.29
C ILE A 102 19.39 0.22 -10.41
N THR A 103 19.87 0.09 -9.17
CA THR A 103 20.01 1.23 -8.25
C THR A 103 21.04 2.22 -8.77
N ILE A 104 22.22 1.76 -9.21
CA ILE A 104 23.27 2.68 -9.69
C ILE A 104 22.86 3.33 -11.03
N ALA A 105 22.18 2.61 -11.92
CA ALA A 105 21.59 3.20 -13.12
C ALA A 105 20.58 4.30 -12.76
N SER A 106 19.74 4.04 -11.76
CA SER A 106 18.73 5.00 -11.30
C SER A 106 19.34 6.23 -10.63
N LEU A 107 20.54 6.11 -10.05
CA LEU A 107 21.33 7.23 -9.51
C LEU A 107 21.90 8.12 -10.63
N PHE A 108 22.28 7.51 -11.76
CA PHE A 108 22.83 8.21 -12.92
C PHE A 108 21.76 8.76 -13.87
N ALA A 109 20.53 8.26 -13.80
CA ALA A 109 19.44 8.72 -14.65
C ALA A 109 19.26 10.25 -14.56
N GLY A 110 19.33 10.92 -15.72
CA GLY A 110 19.23 12.38 -15.81
C GLY A 110 20.51 13.16 -15.44
N LYS A 111 21.60 12.49 -15.06
CA LYS A 111 22.92 13.14 -14.84
C LYS A 111 23.78 13.07 -16.12
N PRO A 112 24.55 14.12 -16.42
CA PRO A 112 25.45 14.14 -17.56
C PRO A 112 26.56 13.10 -17.37
N MET A 113 27.03 12.51 -18.47
CA MET A 113 27.91 11.34 -18.43
C MET A 113 29.29 11.65 -17.85
N GLU A 114 29.75 12.90 -17.97
CA GLU A 114 31.02 13.38 -17.44
C GLU A 114 31.08 13.30 -15.91
N ASP A 115 29.93 13.36 -15.22
CA ASP A 115 29.86 13.31 -13.76
C ASP A 115 29.80 11.90 -13.19
N TRP A 116 29.61 10.87 -14.03
CA TRP A 116 29.46 9.48 -13.57
C TRP A 116 30.71 8.98 -12.84
N SER A 117 31.90 9.36 -13.33
CA SER A 117 33.19 9.00 -12.70
C SER A 117 33.33 9.62 -11.30
N LYS A 118 32.95 10.89 -11.13
CA LYS A 118 32.99 11.61 -9.84
C LYS A 118 32.04 10.98 -8.82
N VAL A 119 30.83 10.64 -9.26
CA VAL A 119 29.83 9.97 -8.44
C VAL A 119 30.32 8.58 -8.02
N LEU A 120 30.86 7.79 -8.95
CA LEU A 120 31.39 6.46 -8.65
C LEU A 120 32.51 6.49 -7.60
N ASN A 121 33.42 7.47 -7.71
CA ASN A 121 34.50 7.65 -6.74
C ASN A 121 33.98 8.07 -5.36
N SER A 122 32.84 8.77 -5.29
CA SER A 122 32.23 9.23 -4.04
C SER A 122 31.53 8.11 -3.24
N ILE A 123 31.22 6.96 -3.85
CA ILE A 123 30.53 5.84 -3.18
C ILE A 123 31.45 5.13 -2.17
N GLY A 124 32.77 5.29 -2.28
CA GLY A 124 33.72 4.72 -1.30
C GLY A 124 33.86 3.19 -1.39
N PHE A 125 33.90 2.64 -2.61
CA PHE A 125 34.20 1.22 -2.81
C PHE A 125 35.59 0.88 -2.24
N GLY A 126 35.68 -0.20 -1.47
CA GLY A 126 36.96 -0.66 -0.91
C GLY A 126 37.94 -1.15 -1.99
N SER A 127 39.22 -1.19 -1.63
CA SER A 127 40.25 -1.95 -2.35
C SER A 127 40.10 -3.44 -1.96
N GLY A 128 40.08 -4.37 -2.93
CA GLY A 128 39.69 -5.81 -2.77
C GLY A 128 40.31 -6.53 -1.55
N ASP A 129 39.69 -7.54 -0.94
CA ASP A 129 39.22 -8.81 -1.51
C ASP A 129 38.16 -9.49 -0.62
N ASN A 130 37.38 -10.38 -1.24
CA ASN A 130 36.56 -11.46 -0.65
C ASN A 130 35.39 -11.04 0.26
N ASN A 131 34.15 -11.24 -0.22
CA ASN A 131 32.83 -10.75 0.27
C ASN A 131 32.39 -9.33 -0.17
N THR A 132 32.86 -8.89 -1.33
CA THR A 132 32.72 -7.50 -1.83
C THR A 132 31.33 -7.11 -2.36
N ASP A 133 30.55 -8.02 -2.94
CA ASP A 133 29.42 -7.60 -3.79
C ASP A 133 28.19 -7.14 -3.00
N VAL A 134 27.89 -7.80 -1.88
CA VAL A 134 26.81 -7.40 -0.96
C VAL A 134 27.16 -6.08 -0.28
N GLU A 135 28.42 -5.91 0.14
CA GLU A 135 28.89 -4.67 0.74
C GLU A 135 28.89 -3.52 -0.28
N ASN A 136 29.34 -3.77 -1.51
CA ASN A 136 29.25 -2.80 -2.61
C ASN A 136 27.80 -2.42 -2.90
N THR A 137 26.87 -3.39 -2.89
CA THR A 137 25.43 -3.13 -3.04
C THR A 137 24.92 -2.24 -1.91
N ARG A 138 25.30 -2.52 -0.66
CA ARG A 138 24.93 -1.69 0.50
C ARG A 138 25.48 -0.27 0.38
N LYS A 139 26.72 -0.10 -0.09
CA LYS A 139 27.34 1.22 -0.35
C LYS A 139 26.59 1.99 -1.44
N ILE A 140 26.26 1.33 -2.55
CA ILE A 140 25.46 1.93 -3.64
C ILE A 140 24.09 2.38 -3.12
N LEU A 141 23.40 1.53 -2.37
CA LEU A 141 22.10 1.84 -1.78
C LEU A 141 22.19 3.01 -0.79
N SER A 142 23.21 3.00 0.07
CA SER A 142 23.45 4.07 1.06
C SER A 142 23.74 5.39 0.37
N PHE A 143 24.60 5.40 -0.65
CA PHE A 143 24.86 6.60 -1.44
C PHE A 143 23.59 7.10 -2.12
N SER A 144 22.81 6.19 -2.72
CA SER A 144 21.55 6.56 -3.35
C SER A 144 20.51 7.06 -2.34
N TYR A 145 20.59 6.67 -1.06
CA TYR A 145 19.78 7.26 0.00
C TYR A 145 20.22 8.70 0.33
N TYR A 146 21.53 8.96 0.45
CA TYR A 146 22.03 10.30 0.77
C TYR A 146 21.88 11.31 -0.39
N ASP A 147 21.81 10.85 -1.64
CA ASP A 147 21.47 11.67 -2.82
C ASP A 147 20.00 12.11 -2.83
N LEU A 148 19.12 11.49 -2.02
CA LEU A 148 17.70 11.87 -1.96
C LEU A 148 17.47 13.21 -1.23
N PRO A 149 16.49 14.02 -1.70
CA PRO A 149 16.02 15.19 -0.95
C PRO A 149 15.58 14.81 0.47
N CYS A 150 15.76 15.72 1.43
CA CYS A 150 15.50 15.46 2.86
C CYS A 150 14.08 14.94 3.16
N ARG A 151 13.07 15.43 2.44
CA ARG A 151 11.68 14.98 2.59
C ARG A 151 11.49 13.53 2.14
N LEU A 152 12.08 13.14 1.01
CA LEU A 152 12.02 11.77 0.50
C LEU A 152 12.79 10.80 1.40
N ARG A 153 13.91 11.23 2.00
CA ARG A 153 14.61 10.44 3.02
C ARG A 153 13.71 10.12 4.21
N SER A 154 12.91 11.08 4.65
CA SER A 154 11.93 10.86 5.73
C SER A 154 10.83 9.87 5.31
N CYS A 155 10.30 10.00 4.09
CA CYS A 155 9.34 9.04 3.54
C CYS A 155 9.92 7.62 3.41
N LEU A 156 11.19 7.50 3.04
CA LEU A 156 11.86 6.22 2.89
C LEU A 156 12.18 5.58 4.26
N LEU A 157 12.74 6.34 5.21
CA LEU A 157 12.94 5.86 6.59
C LEU A 157 11.62 5.46 7.25
N HIS A 158 10.53 6.15 6.94
CA HIS A 158 9.20 5.80 7.44
C HIS A 158 8.80 4.37 7.09
N MET A 159 9.24 3.84 5.94
CA MET A 159 8.90 2.48 5.54
C MET A 159 9.48 1.40 6.46
N SER A 160 10.45 1.72 7.34
CA SER A 160 10.98 0.80 8.34
C SER A 160 9.93 0.34 9.37
N ILE A 161 8.76 0.99 9.42
CA ILE A 161 7.64 0.54 10.26
C ILE A 161 7.03 -0.79 9.79
N TYR A 162 7.29 -1.21 8.56
CA TYR A 162 6.72 -2.41 7.97
C TYR A 162 7.66 -3.60 8.12
N PRO A 163 7.12 -4.81 8.39
CA PRO A 163 7.94 -6.02 8.38
C PRO A 163 8.36 -6.39 6.95
N GLU A 164 9.22 -7.39 6.84
CA GLU A 164 9.62 -8.01 5.56
C GLU A 164 8.40 -8.48 4.75
N ASP A 165 8.52 -8.42 3.42
CA ASP A 165 7.48 -8.76 2.42
C ASP A 165 6.14 -8.04 2.54
N TYR A 166 6.06 -6.99 3.36
CA TYR A 166 4.80 -6.28 3.55
C TYR A 166 4.35 -5.57 2.27
N LEU A 167 3.12 -5.86 1.85
CA LEU A 167 2.49 -5.19 0.73
C LEU A 167 1.80 -3.91 1.21
N THR A 168 2.37 -2.76 0.87
CA THR A 168 1.87 -1.45 1.27
C THR A 168 1.02 -0.81 0.17
N LEU A 169 -0.24 -0.50 0.48
CA LEU A 169 -1.14 0.21 -0.45
C LEU A 169 -0.64 1.64 -0.71
N LYS A 170 -0.55 2.02 -1.99
CA LYS A 170 0.03 3.31 -2.43
C LYS A 170 -0.69 4.50 -1.77
N ASP A 171 -2.01 4.56 -1.90
CA ASP A 171 -2.80 5.71 -1.46
C ASP A 171 -2.74 5.86 0.07
N MET A 172 -2.76 4.74 0.81
CA MET A 172 -2.64 4.76 2.27
C MET A 172 -1.26 5.23 2.72
N LEU A 173 -0.18 4.78 2.07
CA LEU A 173 1.17 5.23 2.37
C LEU A 173 1.33 6.75 2.16
N ILE A 174 0.76 7.27 1.07
CA ILE A 174 0.75 8.71 0.80
C ILE A 174 0.01 9.45 1.92
N TRP A 175 -1.16 8.97 2.34
CA TRP A 175 -1.89 9.58 3.45
C TRP A 175 -1.15 9.53 4.78
N GLN A 176 -0.40 8.46 5.06
CA GLN A 176 0.47 8.38 6.23
C GLN A 176 1.57 9.46 6.17
N TRP A 177 2.24 9.62 5.02
CA TRP A 177 3.26 10.67 4.86
C TRP A 177 2.67 12.08 5.02
N VAL A 178 1.44 12.29 4.56
CA VAL A 178 0.70 13.55 4.76
C VAL A 178 0.39 13.77 6.24
N ALA A 179 -0.09 12.76 6.96
CA ALA A 179 -0.43 12.84 8.38
C ALA A 179 0.80 13.07 9.27
N GLU A 180 1.93 12.43 8.93
CA GLU A 180 3.25 12.63 9.52
C GLU A 180 3.82 14.04 9.27
N GLY A 181 3.37 14.71 8.19
CA GLY A 181 3.88 16.01 7.77
C GLY A 181 5.19 15.93 6.99
N PHE A 182 5.47 14.81 6.33
CA PHE A 182 6.62 14.67 5.44
C PHE A 182 6.40 15.35 4.08
N VAL A 183 5.13 15.46 3.66
CA VAL A 183 4.74 16.12 2.42
C VAL A 183 4.54 17.61 2.64
N SER A 184 5.13 18.43 1.77
CA SER A 184 5.01 19.89 1.82
C SER A 184 3.91 20.39 0.90
N GLU A 185 3.26 21.49 1.28
CA GLU A 185 2.30 22.17 0.41
C GLU A 185 3.07 22.93 -0.67
N GLU A 186 2.71 22.70 -1.94
CA GLU A 186 3.29 23.37 -3.09
C GLU A 186 2.20 24.16 -3.83
N PRO A 187 2.49 25.36 -4.37
CA PRO A 187 1.53 26.15 -5.12
C PRO A 187 0.93 25.33 -6.29
N GLY A 188 -0.39 25.20 -6.31
CA GLY A 188 -1.11 24.52 -7.39
C GLY A 188 -1.17 22.98 -7.32
N ALA A 189 -0.56 22.35 -6.30
CA ALA A 189 -0.63 20.90 -6.10
C ALA A 189 -1.23 20.54 -4.73
N SER A 190 -2.10 19.55 -4.69
CA SER A 190 -2.60 19.02 -3.42
C SER A 190 -1.53 18.18 -2.71
N LEU A 191 -1.63 18.10 -1.38
CA LEU A 191 -0.75 17.24 -0.56
C LEU A 191 -0.69 15.79 -1.06
N PHE A 192 -1.80 15.25 -1.57
CA PHE A 192 -1.80 13.89 -2.13
C PHE A 192 -0.97 13.81 -3.42
N GLU A 193 -1.12 14.77 -4.34
CA GLU A 193 -0.36 14.81 -5.60
C GLU A 193 1.14 15.02 -5.37
N THR A 194 1.52 15.85 -4.39
CA THR A 194 2.92 15.98 -3.96
C THR A 194 3.45 14.67 -3.37
N GLY A 195 2.66 14.00 -2.53
CA GLY A 195 3.02 12.68 -2.01
C GLY A 195 3.13 11.62 -3.10
N GLU A 196 2.27 11.64 -4.12
CA GLU A 196 2.35 10.75 -5.28
C GLU A 196 3.62 11.00 -6.11
N ARG A 197 4.07 12.25 -6.25
CA ARG A 197 5.37 12.56 -6.86
C ARG A 197 6.53 11.98 -6.06
N TYR A 198 6.50 12.09 -4.72
CA TYR A 198 7.54 11.48 -3.87
C TYR A 198 7.55 9.95 -4.00
N PHE A 199 6.38 9.33 -4.03
CA PHE A 199 6.24 7.88 -4.26
C PHE A 199 6.85 7.46 -5.60
N ASN A 200 6.52 8.19 -6.68
CA ASN A 200 7.05 7.91 -8.01
C ASN A 200 8.56 8.12 -8.11
N GLU A 201 9.11 9.11 -7.42
CA GLU A 201 10.56 9.31 -7.35
C GLU A 201 11.26 8.13 -6.64
N LEU A 202 10.71 7.63 -5.53
CA LEU A 202 11.27 6.44 -4.86
C LEU A 202 11.19 5.18 -5.74
N LEU A 203 10.13 5.02 -6.55
CA LEU A 203 10.02 3.98 -7.56
C LEU A 203 11.08 4.15 -8.68
N ASN A 204 11.28 5.38 -9.14
CA ASN A 204 12.26 5.70 -10.18
C ASN A 204 13.70 5.53 -9.69
N ARG A 205 13.93 5.67 -8.38
CA ARG A 205 15.21 5.38 -7.72
C ARG A 205 15.39 3.89 -7.38
N SER A 206 14.38 3.07 -7.66
CA SER A 206 14.35 1.63 -7.34
C SER A 206 14.53 1.31 -5.85
N MET A 207 14.18 2.27 -4.97
CA MET A 207 14.15 2.08 -3.52
C MET A 207 12.90 1.33 -3.06
N ILE A 208 11.85 1.40 -3.86
CA ILE A 208 10.62 0.62 -3.68
C ILE A 208 10.26 -0.05 -5.01
N GLN A 209 9.55 -1.18 -4.92
CA GLN A 209 9.11 -1.98 -6.04
C GLN A 209 7.61 -1.78 -6.25
N ARG A 210 7.20 -1.52 -7.50
CA ARG A 210 5.78 -1.38 -7.86
C ARG A 210 5.07 -2.73 -7.82
N VAL A 211 3.84 -2.73 -7.34
CA VAL A 211 2.91 -3.84 -7.49
C VAL A 211 1.70 -3.32 -8.27
N LYS A 212 1.44 -3.96 -9.42
CA LYS A 212 0.29 -3.66 -10.29
C LYS A 212 -0.92 -4.44 -9.81
N HIS A 213 -2.10 -3.84 -9.95
CA HIS A 213 -3.33 -4.49 -9.51
C HIS A 213 -3.61 -5.70 -10.42
N PRO A 214 -4.05 -6.85 -9.89
CA PRO A 214 -4.38 -8.01 -10.73
C PRO A 214 -5.42 -7.69 -11.81
N GLY A 215 -6.43 -6.86 -11.45
CA GLY A 215 -7.50 -6.44 -12.35
C GLY A 215 -7.22 -5.20 -13.20
N TYR A 216 -6.28 -4.31 -12.80
CA TYR A 216 -6.10 -2.98 -13.40
C TYR A 216 -4.64 -2.69 -13.73
N CYS A 217 -4.40 -1.91 -14.79
CA CYS A 217 -3.04 -1.55 -15.22
C CYS A 217 -2.36 -0.47 -14.35
N THR A 218 -2.97 -0.08 -13.23
CA THR A 218 -2.47 0.97 -12.33
C THR A 218 -1.61 0.39 -11.20
N ILE A 219 -0.65 1.20 -10.73
CA ILE A 219 0.15 0.88 -9.54
C ILE A 219 -0.75 1.09 -8.32
N TYR A 220 -1.08 0.01 -7.62
CA TYR A 220 -1.96 0.06 -6.44
C TYR A 220 -1.21 -0.08 -5.13
N ALA A 221 -0.03 -0.71 -5.16
CA ALA A 221 0.76 -0.99 -3.98
C ALA A 221 2.25 -0.97 -4.32
N CYS A 222 3.06 -1.04 -3.27
CA CYS A 222 4.49 -1.24 -3.36
C CYS A 222 4.96 -2.29 -2.35
N ARG A 223 6.15 -2.81 -2.61
CA ARG A 223 6.95 -3.62 -1.68
C ARG A 223 8.35 -3.05 -1.62
N MET A 224 9.09 -3.39 -0.57
CA MET A 224 10.50 -3.05 -0.44
C MET A 224 11.32 -4.32 -0.60
N HIS A 225 12.50 -4.20 -1.20
CA HIS A 225 13.45 -5.30 -1.24
C HIS A 225 14.14 -5.43 0.13
N ASP A 226 14.36 -6.64 0.62
CA ASP A 226 14.86 -6.88 1.99
C ASP A 226 16.19 -6.18 2.30
N ILE A 227 17.15 -6.16 1.39
CA ILE A 227 18.42 -5.47 1.62
C ILE A 227 18.24 -3.93 1.73
N VAL A 228 17.22 -3.38 1.08
CA VAL A 228 16.84 -1.97 1.23
C VAL A 228 16.16 -1.76 2.58
N LEU A 229 15.26 -2.68 2.97
CA LEU A 229 14.59 -2.65 4.27
C LEU A 229 15.59 -2.72 5.42
N ASP A 230 16.53 -3.67 5.38
CA ASP A 230 17.62 -3.81 6.35
C ASP A 230 18.44 -2.52 6.47
N MET A 231 18.84 -1.94 5.33
CA MET A 231 19.56 -0.67 5.32
C MET A 231 18.75 0.47 5.98
N ILE A 232 17.47 0.66 5.62
CA ILE A 232 16.67 1.74 6.21
C ILE A 232 16.37 1.49 7.68
N CYS A 233 16.28 0.24 8.12
CA CYS A 233 16.14 -0.12 9.53
C CYS A 233 17.41 0.25 10.31
N SER A 234 18.60 -0.03 9.77
CA SER A 234 19.87 0.41 10.37
C SER A 234 19.94 1.94 10.48
N LEU A 235 19.69 2.64 9.37
CA LEU A 235 19.72 4.11 9.33
C LEU A 235 18.66 4.73 10.26
N SER A 236 17.49 4.11 10.38
CA SER A 236 16.41 4.55 11.27
C SER A 236 16.82 4.44 12.74
N LYS A 237 17.49 3.35 13.12
CA LYS A 237 18.05 3.14 14.47
C LYS A 237 19.12 4.18 14.79
N GLU A 238 20.08 4.40 13.89
CA GLU A 238 21.14 5.40 14.06
C GLU A 238 20.60 6.82 14.25
N GLN A 239 19.53 7.17 13.52
CA GLN A 239 18.92 8.49 13.58
C GLN A 239 17.83 8.61 14.65
N ASN A 240 17.55 7.54 15.41
CA ASN A 240 16.43 7.45 16.34
C ASN A 240 15.10 7.91 15.70
N PHE A 241 14.86 7.47 14.46
CA PHE A 241 13.75 7.93 13.63
C PHE A 241 12.44 7.18 13.92
N VAL A 242 12.51 5.84 13.97
CA VAL A 242 11.45 4.91 14.38
C VAL A 242 12.04 3.93 15.39
N THR A 243 11.33 3.71 16.49
CA THR A 243 11.60 2.62 17.43
C THR A 243 10.73 1.43 17.07
N ILE A 244 11.34 0.28 16.83
CA ILE A 244 10.64 -0.97 16.47
C ILE A 244 10.62 -1.86 17.70
N LEU A 245 9.45 -2.36 18.08
CA LEU A 245 9.25 -3.35 19.13
C LEU A 245 8.72 -4.63 18.48
N ASP A 246 9.54 -5.67 18.49
CA ASP A 246 9.19 -7.01 18.01
C ASP A 246 9.10 -8.00 19.19
N SER A 247 8.65 -9.21 18.89
CA SER A 247 8.63 -10.41 19.73
C SER A 247 9.98 -10.81 20.34
N ASN A 248 11.09 -10.41 19.72
CA ASN A 248 12.44 -10.79 20.16
C ASN A 248 13.01 -9.91 21.29
N GLU A 249 12.34 -8.83 21.69
CA GLU A 249 12.83 -7.92 22.75
C GLU A 249 12.07 -8.14 24.08
N GLU A 250 12.73 -8.86 24.99
CA GLU A 250 12.21 -9.24 26.33
C GLU A 250 12.16 -8.06 27.33
N HIS A 251 12.90 -6.98 27.08
CA HIS A 251 13.00 -5.85 28.00
C HIS A 251 12.42 -4.57 27.41
N THR A 252 11.21 -4.21 27.85
CA THR A 252 10.63 -2.89 27.59
C THR A 252 11.00 -1.93 28.73
N PRO A 253 11.70 -0.81 28.46
CA PRO A 253 11.97 0.18 29.49
C PRO A 253 10.68 0.82 30.00
N SER A 254 10.67 1.32 31.23
CA SER A 254 9.49 1.95 31.85
C SER A 254 9.06 3.26 31.16
N GLN A 255 9.95 3.89 30.38
CA GLN A 255 9.67 5.11 29.63
C GLN A 255 10.25 5.04 28.21
N CYS A 256 9.46 5.41 27.20
CA CYS A 256 9.90 5.54 25.81
C CYS A 256 9.98 7.00 25.40
N ASN A 257 11.13 7.44 24.89
CA ASN A 257 11.28 8.76 24.28
C ASN A 257 11.05 8.74 22.75
N ALA A 258 10.53 7.64 22.21
CA ALA A 258 10.25 7.49 20.79
C ALA A 258 9.24 8.53 20.30
N ARG A 259 9.50 9.09 19.12
CA ARG A 259 8.54 9.93 18.40
C ARG A 259 7.62 9.10 17.51
N ARG A 260 8.12 7.96 17.02
CA ARG A 260 7.42 6.99 16.18
C ARG A 260 7.71 5.60 16.69
N LEU A 261 6.65 4.83 16.87
CA LEU A 261 6.70 3.47 17.37
C LEU A 261 6.10 2.54 16.33
N ALA A 262 6.81 1.46 16.01
CA ALA A 262 6.29 0.33 15.27
C ALA A 262 6.25 -0.89 16.19
N VAL A 263 5.07 -1.49 16.38
CA VAL A 263 4.87 -2.73 17.13
C VAL A 263 4.55 -3.83 16.12
N GLN A 264 5.43 -4.82 16.00
CA GLN A 264 5.33 -5.85 14.98
C GLN A 264 5.33 -7.23 15.63
N LYS A 265 4.47 -8.15 15.17
CA LYS A 265 4.47 -9.59 15.53
C LYS A 265 4.48 -9.90 17.04
N ARG A 266 4.14 -8.92 17.88
CA ARG A 266 4.23 -9.03 19.34
C ARG A 266 2.92 -9.56 19.92
N VAL A 267 3.02 -10.61 20.73
CA VAL A 267 1.86 -11.27 21.35
C VAL A 267 1.71 -10.90 22.83
N ALA A 268 2.80 -10.51 23.49
CA ALA A 268 2.76 -10.12 24.90
C ALA A 268 2.20 -8.71 25.08
N PRO A 269 1.30 -8.48 26.06
CA PRO A 269 0.81 -7.15 26.38
C PRO A 269 1.97 -6.24 26.80
N GLN A 270 1.88 -4.96 26.42
CA GLN A 270 2.85 -3.98 26.91
C GLN A 270 2.55 -3.60 28.35
N SER A 271 3.58 -3.58 29.20
CA SER A 271 3.51 -2.86 30.48
C SER A 271 3.16 -1.39 30.20
N ASN A 272 2.40 -0.74 31.09
CA ASN A 272 2.04 0.69 30.98
C ASN A 272 3.30 1.56 30.84
N MET A 273 3.69 1.83 29.60
CA MET A 273 4.89 2.58 29.25
C MET A 273 4.47 4.03 28.98
N SER A 274 5.06 4.97 29.70
CA SER A 274 4.78 6.39 29.47
C SER A 274 5.46 6.84 28.17
N MET A 275 4.67 7.42 27.24
CA MET A 275 5.14 7.86 25.93
C MET A 275 4.66 9.28 25.56
N PRO A 276 5.04 10.30 26.35
CA PRO A 276 4.48 11.66 26.23
C PRO A 276 4.84 12.36 24.91
N LYS A 277 5.91 11.93 24.23
CA LYS A 277 6.40 12.52 22.98
C LYS A 277 5.96 11.76 21.73
N LEU A 278 5.19 10.67 21.89
CA LEU A 278 4.81 9.81 20.78
C LEU A 278 3.84 10.53 19.84
N ARG A 279 4.23 10.63 18.58
CA ARG A 279 3.43 11.26 17.50
C ARG A 279 2.78 10.22 16.62
N SER A 280 3.38 9.03 16.50
CA SER A 280 2.86 7.99 15.61
C SER A 280 3.05 6.61 16.22
N CYS A 281 1.99 5.82 16.18
CA CYS A 281 1.99 4.42 16.58
C CYS A 281 1.46 3.58 15.42
N TYR A 282 2.29 2.64 14.98
CA TYR A 282 1.97 1.65 13.96
C TYR A 282 2.03 0.28 14.62
N ALA A 283 0.97 -0.49 14.48
CA ALA A 283 0.86 -1.83 15.03
C ALA A 283 0.47 -2.77 13.89
N THR A 284 1.20 -3.87 13.74
CA THR A 284 0.99 -4.79 12.63
C THR A 284 1.19 -6.23 13.08
N MET A 285 0.20 -7.08 12.79
CA MET A 285 0.25 -8.52 13.13
C MET A 285 0.55 -8.77 14.63
N CYS A 286 0.08 -7.90 15.52
CA CYS A 286 0.33 -8.01 16.95
C CYS A 286 -0.97 -8.19 17.75
N ASP A 287 -0.85 -8.55 19.02
CA ASP A 287 -1.95 -8.41 19.98
C ASP A 287 -2.25 -6.91 20.17
N PRO A 288 -3.51 -6.47 20.15
CA PRO A 288 -3.84 -5.07 20.39
C PRO A 288 -3.37 -4.55 21.76
N ASN A 289 -3.32 -5.39 22.78
CA ASN A 289 -2.79 -5.04 24.12
C ASN A 289 -1.26 -4.92 24.12
N ALA A 290 -0.59 -5.34 23.04
CA ALA A 290 0.80 -4.97 22.80
C ALA A 290 0.94 -3.48 22.44
N VAL A 291 -0.16 -2.77 22.16
CA VAL A 291 -0.18 -1.31 22.09
C VAL A 291 -0.62 -0.76 23.45
N SER A 292 0.23 0.07 24.04
CA SER A 292 -0.10 0.79 25.27
C SER A 292 -1.45 1.52 25.18
N SER A 293 -2.14 1.68 26.32
CA SER A 293 -3.44 2.35 26.37
C SER A 293 -3.41 3.75 25.73
N LEU A 294 -4.47 4.07 24.99
CA LEU A 294 -4.60 5.37 24.30
C LEU A 294 -4.57 6.56 25.25
N SER A 295 -4.90 6.38 26.54
CA SER A 295 -4.79 7.43 27.56
C SER A 295 -3.35 7.90 27.82
N ASN A 296 -2.35 7.09 27.45
CA ASN A 296 -0.94 7.44 27.63
C ASN A 296 -0.43 8.41 26.54
N PHE A 297 -1.22 8.68 25.50
CA PHE A 297 -0.78 9.50 24.38
C PHE A 297 -1.35 10.92 24.42
N GLN A 298 -0.46 11.91 24.41
CA GLN A 298 -0.85 13.34 24.48
C GLN A 298 -0.77 14.07 23.14
N VAL A 299 0.16 13.65 22.26
CA VAL A 299 0.48 14.36 21.01
C VAL A 299 0.41 13.46 19.78
N LEU A 300 -0.36 12.37 19.88
CA LEU A 300 -0.51 11.38 18.81
C LEU A 300 -1.23 12.00 17.61
N ARG A 301 -0.64 11.80 16.43
CA ARG A 301 -1.12 12.22 15.12
C ARG A 301 -1.48 11.04 14.25
N VAL A 302 -0.79 9.92 14.40
CA VAL A 302 -1.06 8.70 13.63
C VAL A 302 -1.25 7.52 14.57
N LEU A 303 -2.38 6.84 14.41
CA LEU A 303 -2.64 5.53 14.98
C LEU A 303 -3.04 4.60 13.83
N ALA A 304 -2.24 3.57 13.58
CA ALA A 304 -2.52 2.58 12.56
C ALA A 304 -2.37 1.19 13.16
N MET A 305 -3.44 0.42 13.19
CA MET A 305 -3.47 -0.96 13.65
C MET A 305 -3.97 -1.81 12.49
N GLU A 306 -3.10 -2.64 11.91
CA GLU A 306 -3.43 -3.47 10.75
C GLU A 306 -3.16 -4.95 11.03
N LYS A 307 -4.10 -5.83 10.69
CA LYS A 307 -3.96 -7.29 10.85
C LYS A 307 -3.70 -7.74 12.29
N CYS A 308 -4.09 -6.97 13.29
CA CYS A 308 -3.99 -7.37 14.70
C CYS A 308 -5.10 -8.38 15.03
N SER A 309 -4.74 -9.56 15.54
CA SER A 309 -5.68 -10.67 15.82
C SER A 309 -6.23 -10.63 17.25
N PHE A 310 -7.47 -11.08 17.42
CA PHE A 310 -8.22 -11.06 18.68
C PHE A 310 -8.31 -12.49 19.25
N GLN A 311 -8.24 -12.64 20.56
CA GLN A 311 -9.01 -13.68 21.25
C GLN A 311 -10.44 -13.14 21.40
N GLU A 312 -11.46 -13.99 21.20
CA GLU A 312 -12.86 -13.58 21.07
C GLU A 312 -13.40 -12.76 22.26
N ASP A 313 -12.76 -12.86 23.42
CA ASP A 313 -13.32 -12.35 24.67
C ASP A 313 -12.91 -10.90 25.05
N HIS A 314 -11.94 -10.25 24.38
CA HIS A 314 -11.41 -8.95 24.84
C HIS A 314 -11.04 -7.98 23.69
N PRO A 315 -12.00 -7.18 23.16
CA PRO A 315 -11.70 -6.16 22.15
C PRO A 315 -10.85 -5.02 22.72
N TYR A 316 -9.96 -4.44 21.89
CA TYR A 316 -9.18 -3.26 22.27
C TYR A 316 -10.08 -2.07 22.61
N HIS A 317 -9.88 -1.48 23.79
CA HIS A 317 -10.74 -0.41 24.30
C HIS A 317 -10.45 0.92 23.58
N LEU A 318 -11.36 1.32 22.68
CA LEU A 318 -11.32 2.61 21.98
C LEU A 318 -11.91 3.77 22.79
N GLU A 319 -12.27 3.58 24.06
CA GLU A 319 -12.95 4.56 24.91
C GLU A 319 -12.21 5.90 25.06
N HIS A 320 -10.89 5.92 24.88
CA HIS A 320 -10.08 7.14 24.95
C HIS A 320 -9.74 7.72 23.57
N LEU A 321 -10.23 7.13 22.49
CA LEU A 321 -9.94 7.57 21.12
C LEU A 321 -10.29 9.05 20.92
N GLY A 322 -11.48 9.47 21.37
CA GLY A 322 -11.92 10.87 21.25
C GLY A 322 -11.13 11.88 22.08
N ARG A 323 -10.21 11.43 22.95
CA ARG A 323 -9.32 12.29 23.77
C ARG A 323 -7.97 12.56 23.11
N LEU A 324 -7.79 12.21 21.83
CA LEU A 324 -6.55 12.42 21.07
C LEU A 324 -6.68 13.66 20.15
N PRO A 325 -6.49 14.89 20.67
CA PRO A 325 -6.84 16.11 19.96
C PRO A 325 -6.00 16.38 18.71
N GLN A 326 -4.84 15.73 18.57
CA GLN A 326 -3.94 15.93 17.43
C GLN A 326 -4.04 14.84 16.37
N LEU A 327 -4.95 13.86 16.54
CA LEU A 327 -5.02 12.71 15.63
C LEU A 327 -5.43 13.16 14.23
N ARG A 328 -4.65 12.73 13.23
CA ARG A 328 -4.81 13.03 11.79
C ARG A 328 -5.07 11.77 10.98
N TYR A 329 -4.57 10.63 11.43
CA TYR A 329 -4.72 9.37 10.72
C TYR A 329 -5.11 8.29 11.73
N LEU A 330 -6.24 7.63 11.45
CA LEU A 330 -6.71 6.45 12.14
C LEU A 330 -6.92 5.33 11.12
N SER A 331 -6.16 4.25 11.24
CA SER A 331 -6.45 3.01 10.52
C SER A 331 -6.62 1.88 11.52
N LEU A 332 -7.70 1.15 11.37
CA LEU A 332 -8.07 -0.04 12.13
C LEU A 332 -8.32 -1.22 11.16
N GLY A 333 -7.83 -1.11 9.92
CA GLY A 333 -8.16 -2.04 8.86
C GLY A 333 -7.71 -3.47 9.17
N ARG A 334 -8.47 -4.46 8.69
CA ARG A 334 -8.20 -5.89 8.89
C ARG A 334 -8.07 -6.27 10.37
N THR A 335 -8.89 -5.63 11.22
CA THR A 335 -9.08 -6.00 12.62
C THR A 335 -10.51 -6.52 12.79
N ARG A 336 -10.89 -7.04 13.95
CA ARG A 336 -12.25 -7.49 14.29
C ARG A 336 -13.04 -6.43 15.06
N ILE A 337 -12.62 -5.16 15.00
CA ILE A 337 -13.36 -4.07 15.63
C ILE A 337 -14.74 -4.00 14.99
N SER A 338 -15.78 -3.98 15.83
CA SER A 338 -17.18 -3.99 15.41
C SER A 338 -17.92 -2.68 15.67
N LYS A 339 -17.40 -1.83 16.56
CA LYS A 339 -18.01 -0.54 16.92
C LYS A 339 -16.97 0.54 17.09
N LEU A 340 -17.35 1.77 16.73
CA LEU A 340 -16.59 2.98 17.03
C LEU A 340 -17.33 3.81 18.10
N PRO A 341 -16.59 4.46 19.01
CA PRO A 341 -17.19 5.38 19.97
C PRO A 341 -17.73 6.65 19.29
N GLU A 342 -18.83 7.22 19.79
CA GLU A 342 -19.37 8.50 19.31
C GLU A 342 -18.40 9.67 19.53
N GLU A 343 -17.48 9.54 20.48
CA GLU A 343 -16.43 10.52 20.73
C GLU A 343 -15.43 10.64 19.56
N ILE A 344 -15.50 9.77 18.54
CA ILE A 344 -14.72 9.95 17.30
C ILE A 344 -14.96 11.31 16.65
N GLY A 345 -16.17 11.87 16.78
CA GLY A 345 -16.48 13.22 16.29
C GLY A 345 -15.70 14.35 16.97
N ASN A 346 -15.03 14.08 18.10
CA ASN A 346 -14.16 15.05 18.78
C ASN A 346 -12.80 15.22 18.08
N LEU A 347 -12.44 14.31 17.17
CA LEU A 347 -11.16 14.32 16.46
C LEU A 347 -11.12 15.35 15.32
N LYS A 348 -11.22 16.64 15.65
CA LYS A 348 -11.38 17.74 14.66
C LYS A 348 -10.23 17.87 13.63
N PHE A 349 -9.10 17.21 13.86
CA PHE A 349 -7.96 17.20 12.94
C PHE A 349 -7.83 15.91 12.12
N LEU A 350 -8.75 14.95 12.27
CA LEU A 350 -8.71 13.69 11.53
C LEU A 350 -8.84 13.95 10.02
N GLN A 351 -7.90 13.39 9.26
CA GLN A 351 -7.78 13.49 7.81
C GLN A 351 -8.03 12.15 7.13
N THR A 352 -7.66 11.05 7.78
CA THR A 352 -7.86 9.70 7.24
C THR A 352 -8.50 8.80 8.29
N LEU A 353 -9.59 8.14 7.91
CA LEU A 353 -10.25 7.08 8.67
C LEU A 353 -10.34 5.84 7.78
N ASP A 354 -9.63 4.79 8.15
CA ASP A 354 -9.59 3.52 7.41
C ASP A 354 -10.01 2.35 8.30
N LEU A 355 -11.09 1.71 7.89
CA LEU A 355 -11.81 0.66 8.59
C LEU A 355 -12.04 -0.54 7.66
N ASN A 356 -11.33 -0.60 6.53
CA ASN A 356 -11.53 -1.66 5.54
C ASN A 356 -11.20 -3.05 6.13
N GLY A 357 -12.07 -4.03 5.87
CA GLY A 357 -11.91 -5.38 6.40
C GLY A 357 -12.02 -5.45 7.93
N THR A 358 -12.76 -4.51 8.55
CA THR A 358 -13.20 -4.63 9.94
C THR A 358 -14.52 -5.40 10.04
N ASN A 359 -15.04 -5.61 11.26
CA ASN A 359 -16.38 -6.14 11.50
C ASN A 359 -17.38 -5.03 11.83
N ILE A 360 -17.10 -3.79 11.41
CA ILE A 360 -17.96 -2.64 11.73
C ILE A 360 -19.30 -2.77 11.02
N GLU A 361 -20.37 -2.74 11.80
CA GLU A 361 -21.75 -2.81 11.31
C GLU A 361 -22.36 -1.42 11.06
N GLU A 362 -21.98 -0.44 11.88
CA GLU A 362 -22.50 0.93 11.80
C GLU A 362 -21.40 1.97 12.06
N LEU A 363 -21.56 3.13 11.45
CA LEU A 363 -20.68 4.28 11.66
C LEU A 363 -21.38 5.35 12.51
N PRO A 364 -20.76 5.82 13.60
CA PRO A 364 -21.27 6.92 14.41
C PRO A 364 -21.60 8.17 13.58
N GLN A 365 -22.76 8.79 13.83
CA GLN A 365 -23.17 9.98 13.08
C GLN A 365 -22.23 11.17 13.34
N SER A 366 -21.57 11.18 14.50
CA SER A 366 -20.54 12.13 14.89
C SER A 366 -19.36 12.20 13.90
N ILE A 367 -19.14 11.20 13.04
CA ILE A 367 -18.17 11.28 11.94
C ILE A 367 -18.48 12.46 11.00
N GLY A 368 -19.75 12.84 10.82
CA GLY A 368 -20.14 14.05 10.09
C GLY A 368 -19.57 15.36 10.64
N LEU A 369 -19.07 15.36 11.88
CA LEU A 369 -18.41 16.53 12.48
C LEU A 369 -16.95 16.69 12.02
N LEU A 370 -16.38 15.70 11.33
CA LEU A 370 -14.97 15.65 10.92
C LEU A 370 -14.72 16.42 9.62
N ARG A 371 -14.88 17.74 9.66
CA ARG A 371 -14.79 18.61 8.46
C ARG A 371 -13.43 18.62 7.75
N LYS A 372 -12.37 18.07 8.36
CA LYS A 372 -11.02 17.93 7.78
C LYS A 372 -10.76 16.53 7.19
N LEU A 373 -11.72 15.62 7.24
CA LEU A 373 -11.58 14.27 6.72
C LEU A 373 -11.43 14.33 5.19
N LYS A 374 -10.38 13.68 4.69
CA LYS A 374 -9.99 13.60 3.28
C LYS A 374 -10.12 12.19 2.73
N CYS A 375 -9.97 11.17 3.55
CA CYS A 375 -10.09 9.78 3.14
C CYS A 375 -10.95 9.02 4.16
N LEU A 376 -12.04 8.43 3.67
CA LEU A 376 -12.91 7.54 4.43
C LEU A 376 -12.99 6.20 3.71
N ARG A 377 -12.56 5.14 4.40
CA ARG A 377 -12.61 3.77 3.92
C ARG A 377 -13.31 2.90 4.95
N ALA A 378 -14.48 2.37 4.61
CA ALA A 378 -15.21 1.40 5.43
C ALA A 378 -15.95 0.42 4.49
N ASP A 379 -15.17 -0.17 3.59
CA ASP A 379 -15.60 -1.29 2.77
C ASP A 379 -15.42 -2.58 3.57
N VAL A 380 -16.54 -3.10 4.07
CA VAL A 380 -16.64 -4.31 4.88
C VAL A 380 -17.43 -5.35 4.09
N GLU A 381 -16.85 -6.53 3.93
CA GLU A 381 -17.46 -7.60 3.15
C GLU A 381 -18.78 -8.05 3.79
N GLY A 382 -19.86 -8.05 2.99
CA GLY A 382 -21.19 -8.48 3.44
C GLY A 382 -21.94 -7.49 4.33
N VAL A 383 -21.37 -6.32 4.64
CA VAL A 383 -22.00 -5.30 5.48
C VAL A 383 -22.22 -4.02 4.69
N TYR A 384 -23.40 -3.43 4.84
CA TYR A 384 -23.78 -2.22 4.13
C TYR A 384 -24.19 -1.13 5.12
N ILE A 385 -23.42 -0.05 5.14
CA ILE A 385 -23.50 0.99 6.16
C ILE A 385 -24.32 2.16 5.62
N ASN A 386 -25.30 2.64 6.39
CA ASN A 386 -26.03 3.86 6.04
C ASN A 386 -25.31 5.11 6.55
N VAL A 387 -24.82 5.94 5.62
CA VAL A 387 -24.12 7.21 5.91
C VAL A 387 -24.88 8.45 5.43
N SER A 388 -26.11 8.25 4.94
CA SER A 388 -26.87 9.27 4.19
C SER A 388 -27.12 10.54 4.99
N ASN A 389 -27.26 10.45 6.31
CA ASN A 389 -27.64 11.60 7.14
C ASN A 389 -26.51 12.61 7.37
N TRP A 390 -25.26 12.26 7.06
CA TRP A 390 -24.12 13.09 7.42
C TRP A 390 -23.00 13.11 6.38
N ILE A 391 -22.95 12.21 5.40
CA ILE A 391 -21.83 12.12 4.46
C ILE A 391 -21.58 13.43 3.69
N GLY A 392 -22.64 14.13 3.26
CA GLY A 392 -22.52 15.39 2.52
C GLY A 392 -22.00 16.57 3.33
N SER A 393 -21.85 16.41 4.66
CA SER A 393 -21.17 17.38 5.51
C SER A 393 -19.64 17.33 5.39
N LEU A 394 -19.09 16.23 4.87
CA LEU A 394 -17.64 16.00 4.72
C LEU A 394 -17.10 16.62 3.42
N THR A 395 -17.26 17.93 3.24
CA THR A 395 -16.93 18.63 1.99
C THR A 395 -15.44 18.62 1.63
N SER A 396 -14.53 18.30 2.57
CA SER A 396 -13.09 18.14 2.32
C SER A 396 -12.70 16.75 1.79
N LEU A 397 -13.66 15.84 1.65
CA LEU A 397 -13.41 14.44 1.32
C LEU A 397 -12.90 14.29 -0.11
N LYS A 398 -11.82 13.53 -0.26
CA LYS A 398 -11.13 13.25 -1.51
C LYS A 398 -11.27 11.78 -1.92
N GLU A 399 -11.27 10.87 -0.96
CA GLU A 399 -11.41 9.44 -1.19
C GLU A 399 -12.55 8.88 -0.36
N LEU A 400 -13.43 8.17 -1.04
CA LEU A 400 -14.55 7.46 -0.42
C LEU A 400 -14.56 6.02 -0.92
N HIS A 401 -14.41 5.09 0.01
CA HIS A 401 -14.54 3.65 -0.20
C HIS A 401 -15.56 3.12 0.81
N LEU A 402 -16.76 2.71 0.37
CA LEU A 402 -17.80 2.23 1.27
C LEU A 402 -18.64 1.11 0.65
N SER A 403 -19.10 0.19 1.48
CA SER A 403 -20.25 -0.66 1.16
C SER A 403 -21.49 -0.05 1.81
N ILE A 404 -22.48 0.37 1.01
CA ILE A 404 -23.59 1.24 1.42
C ILE A 404 -24.95 0.62 1.10
N VAL A 405 -25.94 0.89 1.95
CA VAL A 405 -27.36 0.83 1.58
C VAL A 405 -27.90 2.26 1.48
N ASP A 406 -28.49 2.63 0.33
CA ASP A 406 -29.20 3.90 0.18
C ASP A 406 -30.71 3.68 0.03
N LYS A 407 -31.44 3.48 1.13
CA LYS A 407 -32.89 3.19 1.09
C LYS A 407 -33.78 4.37 0.65
N SER A 408 -33.25 5.58 0.45
CA SER A 408 -34.09 6.81 0.37
C SER A 408 -33.64 7.88 -0.62
N TYR A 409 -32.74 7.58 -1.56
CA TYR A 409 -32.17 8.54 -2.54
C TYR A 409 -31.37 9.69 -1.89
N ILE A 410 -31.25 9.71 -0.56
CA ILE A 410 -30.62 10.80 0.19
C ILE A 410 -29.12 10.74 -0.03
N LEU A 411 -28.53 9.55 0.02
CA LEU A 411 -27.09 9.39 -0.15
C LEU A 411 -26.61 10.03 -1.44
N VAL A 412 -27.28 9.71 -2.55
CA VAL A 412 -26.90 10.19 -3.88
C VAL A 412 -26.90 11.73 -3.94
N LYS A 413 -27.93 12.37 -3.37
CA LYS A 413 -28.00 13.83 -3.29
C LYS A 413 -26.87 14.39 -2.43
N GLU A 414 -26.56 13.76 -1.30
CA GLU A 414 -25.45 14.18 -0.44
C GLU A 414 -24.08 13.99 -1.10
N LEU A 415 -23.88 12.95 -1.92
CA LEU A 415 -22.66 12.75 -2.70
C LEU A 415 -22.37 13.92 -3.63
N SER A 416 -23.41 14.56 -4.20
CA SER A 416 -23.23 15.73 -5.08
C SER A 416 -22.55 16.92 -4.38
N LYS A 417 -22.59 16.99 -3.04
CA LYS A 417 -21.93 18.03 -2.24
C LYS A 417 -20.41 17.81 -2.09
N LEU A 418 -19.91 16.61 -2.39
CA LEU A 418 -18.51 16.22 -2.20
C LEU A 418 -17.64 16.62 -3.41
N THR A 419 -17.58 17.90 -3.72
CA THR A 419 -16.94 18.42 -4.94
C THR A 419 -15.42 18.22 -5.01
N GLU A 420 -14.77 17.95 -3.87
CA GLU A 420 -13.33 17.62 -3.76
C GLU A 420 -13.00 16.15 -4.02
N LEU A 421 -14.00 15.30 -4.25
CA LEU A 421 -13.83 13.86 -4.39
C LEU A 421 -13.04 13.49 -5.66
N ARG A 422 -11.94 12.76 -5.47
CA ARG A 422 -11.07 12.22 -6.52
C ARG A 422 -11.24 10.72 -6.73
N VAL A 423 -11.57 9.96 -5.68
CA VAL A 423 -11.84 8.52 -5.76
C VAL A 423 -13.20 8.24 -5.13
N LEU A 424 -14.07 7.61 -5.92
CA LEU A 424 -15.33 7.06 -5.45
C LEU A 424 -15.36 5.57 -5.80
N THR A 425 -15.24 4.73 -4.78
CA THR A 425 -15.51 3.29 -4.89
C THR A 425 -16.63 2.97 -3.93
N PHE A 426 -17.67 2.31 -4.40
CA PHE A 426 -18.70 1.85 -3.49
C PHE A 426 -19.36 0.57 -3.98
N VAL A 427 -19.80 -0.24 -3.03
CA VAL A 427 -20.74 -1.33 -3.27
C VAL A 427 -22.10 -0.85 -2.79
N CYS A 428 -23.11 -0.90 -3.65
CA CYS A 428 -24.48 -0.58 -3.28
C CYS A 428 -25.35 -1.83 -3.42
N THR A 429 -25.96 -2.26 -2.31
CA THR A 429 -27.12 -3.15 -2.36
C THR A 429 -28.39 -2.35 -2.20
N TYR A 430 -29.38 -2.67 -3.03
CA TYR A 430 -30.69 -2.08 -2.89
C TYR A 430 -31.78 -3.05 -3.37
N THR A 431 -32.88 -3.08 -2.63
CA THR A 431 -34.12 -3.85 -2.84
C THR A 431 -35.22 -2.97 -3.50
N GLY A 432 -35.07 -2.60 -4.78
CA GLY A 432 -36.02 -1.74 -5.54
C GLY A 432 -35.50 -0.42 -6.17
N VAL A 433 -34.34 -0.44 -6.86
CA VAL A 433 -33.80 0.77 -7.51
C VAL A 433 -34.72 1.16 -8.67
N ASP A 434 -35.46 2.26 -8.49
CA ASP A 434 -36.24 2.84 -9.58
C ASP A 434 -35.35 3.68 -10.53
N GLU A 435 -35.91 4.06 -11.67
CA GLU A 435 -35.21 4.90 -12.65
C GLU A 435 -34.84 6.29 -12.10
N CYS A 436 -35.53 6.78 -11.06
CA CYS A 436 -35.23 8.06 -10.43
C CYS A 436 -33.89 8.01 -9.68
N TRP A 437 -33.60 6.90 -8.98
CA TRP A 437 -32.31 6.71 -8.30
C TRP A 437 -31.16 6.74 -9.30
N LYS A 438 -31.27 5.92 -10.35
CA LYS A 438 -30.24 5.75 -11.39
C LYS A 438 -29.88 7.08 -12.04
N LYS A 439 -30.90 7.85 -12.42
CA LYS A 439 -30.72 9.18 -13.01
C LYS A 439 -30.09 10.16 -12.03
N THR A 440 -30.61 10.23 -10.80
CA THR A 440 -30.08 11.12 -9.76
C THR A 440 -28.61 10.81 -9.45
N PHE A 441 -28.22 9.53 -9.53
CA PHE A 441 -26.85 9.09 -9.33
C PHE A 441 -25.92 9.59 -10.42
N VAL A 442 -26.29 9.37 -11.68
CA VAL A 442 -25.51 9.87 -12.82
C VAL A 442 -25.37 11.39 -12.77
N ASP A 443 -26.45 12.11 -12.46
CA ASP A 443 -26.44 13.58 -12.31
C ASP A 443 -25.50 14.03 -11.17
N SER A 444 -25.52 13.32 -10.04
CA SER A 444 -24.68 13.64 -8.88
C SER A 444 -23.20 13.39 -9.16
N VAL A 445 -22.87 12.29 -9.84
CA VAL A 445 -21.48 11.99 -10.22
C VAL A 445 -20.99 12.95 -11.31
N CYS A 446 -21.85 13.44 -12.22
CA CYS A 446 -21.49 14.50 -13.18
C CYS A 446 -21.03 15.80 -12.50
N ASN A 447 -21.49 16.08 -11.27
CA ASN A 447 -21.07 17.25 -10.50
C ASN A 447 -19.66 17.08 -9.88
N LEU A 448 -19.13 15.85 -9.83
CA LEU A 448 -17.81 15.54 -9.26
C LEU A 448 -16.68 15.81 -10.26
N ARG A 449 -16.37 17.10 -10.45
CA ARG A 449 -15.41 17.55 -11.48
C ARG A 449 -13.97 17.11 -11.24
N LYS A 450 -13.59 16.76 -10.00
CA LYS A 450 -12.24 16.29 -9.63
C LYS A 450 -12.09 14.76 -9.64
N LEU A 451 -13.13 14.04 -10.04
CA LEU A 451 -13.15 12.58 -10.01
C LEU A 451 -12.14 11.98 -10.99
N GLN A 452 -11.25 11.13 -10.46
CA GLN A 452 -10.20 10.43 -11.19
C GLN A 452 -10.47 8.93 -11.28
N ILE A 453 -11.09 8.35 -10.24
CA ILE A 453 -11.41 6.92 -10.17
C ILE A 453 -12.88 6.80 -9.76
N LEU A 454 -13.65 6.09 -10.57
CA LEU A 454 -15.05 5.78 -10.31
C LEU A 454 -15.27 4.27 -10.46
N ARG A 455 -15.62 3.61 -9.36
CA ARG A 455 -15.84 2.15 -9.34
C ARG A 455 -17.12 1.80 -8.59
N PRO A 456 -18.30 2.04 -9.20
CA PRO A 456 -19.55 1.55 -8.66
C PRO A 456 -19.65 0.03 -8.86
N ASN A 457 -19.92 -0.67 -7.77
CA ASN A 457 -20.36 -2.06 -7.80
C ASN A 457 -21.81 -2.11 -7.33
N PHE A 458 -22.69 -2.57 -8.21
CA PHE A 458 -24.09 -2.69 -7.88
C PHE A 458 -24.45 -4.17 -7.74
N SER A 459 -24.98 -4.54 -6.58
CA SER A 459 -25.54 -5.85 -6.33
C SER A 459 -27.02 -5.68 -6.03
N PHE A 460 -27.86 -5.97 -7.02
CA PHE A 460 -29.31 -5.88 -6.88
C PHE A 460 -29.85 -7.25 -6.52
N THR A 461 -30.70 -7.31 -5.50
CA THR A 461 -31.45 -8.50 -5.11
C THR A 461 -32.93 -8.17 -5.23
N GLU A 462 -33.71 -8.94 -6.00
CA GLU A 462 -35.17 -8.88 -5.91
C GLU A 462 -35.62 -9.46 -4.57
N GLU A 463 -36.66 -8.89 -3.95
CA GLU A 463 -37.16 -9.28 -2.62
C GLU A 463 -37.55 -10.77 -2.48
N HIS A 464 -37.56 -11.55 -3.57
CA HIS A 464 -37.90 -12.98 -3.54
C HIS A 464 -37.05 -13.91 -4.43
N MET A 465 -35.92 -13.45 -4.98
CA MET A 465 -35.02 -14.32 -5.75
C MET A 465 -33.54 -14.00 -5.49
N MET A 466 -32.76 -15.03 -5.14
CA MET A 466 -31.29 -14.98 -5.17
C MET A 466 -30.75 -15.10 -6.61
N VAL A 467 -31.33 -14.34 -7.55
CA VAL A 467 -30.84 -14.27 -8.93
C VAL A 467 -30.31 -12.86 -9.15
N PHE A 468 -29.00 -12.75 -9.30
CA PHE A 468 -28.35 -11.50 -9.72
C PHE A 468 -28.63 -11.30 -11.22
N GLU A 469 -29.68 -10.56 -11.57
CA GLU A 469 -29.87 -10.16 -12.97
C GLU A 469 -28.86 -9.09 -13.38
N SER A 470 -28.38 -9.17 -14.62
CA SER A 470 -27.53 -8.13 -15.21
C SER A 470 -28.34 -6.83 -15.30
N VAL A 471 -27.89 -5.76 -14.65
CA VAL A 471 -28.61 -4.49 -14.71
C VAL A 471 -28.27 -3.73 -15.98
N ARG A 472 -29.30 -3.28 -16.69
CA ARG A 472 -29.13 -2.39 -17.85
C ARG A 472 -28.54 -1.07 -17.39
N CYS A 473 -27.36 -0.74 -17.93
CA CYS A 473 -26.62 0.48 -17.65
C CYS A 473 -26.93 1.62 -18.64
N ASP A 474 -27.99 1.51 -19.44
CA ASP A 474 -28.36 2.52 -20.44
C ASP A 474 -28.65 3.91 -19.82
N TYR A 475 -29.00 3.97 -18.52
CA TYR A 475 -29.17 5.22 -17.78
C TYR A 475 -27.89 6.06 -17.66
N TRP A 476 -26.72 5.46 -17.92
CA TRP A 476 -25.45 6.19 -18.01
C TRP A 476 -25.31 6.99 -19.31
N GLU A 477 -26.24 6.94 -20.27
CA GLU A 477 -26.14 7.72 -21.53
C GLU A 477 -25.94 9.22 -21.28
N GLY A 478 -26.57 9.75 -20.22
CA GLY A 478 -26.43 11.16 -19.80
C GLY A 478 -25.14 11.49 -19.06
N TYR A 479 -24.31 10.50 -18.74
CA TYR A 479 -23.08 10.69 -17.97
C TYR A 479 -22.06 11.52 -18.74
N LYS A 480 -21.50 12.52 -18.07
CA LYS A 480 -20.41 13.36 -18.60
C LYS A 480 -19.18 13.14 -17.72
N PRO A 481 -18.26 12.24 -18.11
CA PRO A 481 -17.05 11.97 -17.36
C PRO A 481 -16.27 13.25 -17.04
N SER A 482 -15.68 13.30 -15.84
CA SER A 482 -14.68 14.32 -15.55
C SER A 482 -13.52 14.22 -16.54
N ARG A 483 -12.95 15.36 -16.94
CA ARG A 483 -11.70 15.40 -17.74
C ARG A 483 -10.51 14.78 -17.01
N GLN A 484 -10.61 14.59 -15.69
CA GLN A 484 -9.58 13.96 -14.87
C GLN A 484 -9.81 12.45 -14.68
N LEU A 485 -10.90 11.88 -15.20
CA LEU A 485 -11.22 10.47 -15.02
C LEU A 485 -10.18 9.60 -15.74
N ARG A 486 -9.50 8.76 -14.97
CA ARG A 486 -8.46 7.83 -15.43
C ARG A 486 -8.92 6.38 -15.38
N ASP A 487 -9.88 6.07 -14.51
CA ASP A 487 -10.34 4.71 -14.27
C ASP A 487 -11.84 4.70 -13.99
N LEU A 488 -12.57 3.94 -14.81
CA LEU A 488 -14.01 3.70 -14.67
C LEU A 488 -14.25 2.19 -14.73
N VAL A 489 -14.84 1.65 -13.66
CA VAL A 489 -15.19 0.23 -13.59
C VAL A 489 -16.65 0.12 -13.18
N ILE A 490 -17.47 -0.40 -14.09
CA ILE A 490 -18.89 -0.68 -13.82
C ILE A 490 -19.03 -2.19 -13.72
N ILE A 491 -19.26 -2.70 -12.51
CA ILE A 491 -19.41 -4.14 -12.24
C ILE A 491 -20.90 -4.52 -12.34
N ALA A 492 -21.18 -5.72 -12.85
CA ALA A 492 -22.52 -6.31 -12.97
C ALA A 492 -23.53 -5.55 -13.87
N GLY A 493 -23.03 -4.76 -14.82
CA GLY A 493 -23.83 -3.98 -15.76
C GLY A 493 -23.76 -4.46 -17.21
N SER A 494 -24.88 -4.39 -17.94
CA SER A 494 -24.94 -4.59 -19.39
C SER A 494 -25.39 -3.31 -20.10
N PHE A 495 -24.72 -2.96 -21.19
CA PHE A 495 -25.12 -1.86 -22.06
C PHE A 495 -25.84 -2.43 -23.28
N SER A 496 -27.03 -1.91 -23.62
CA SER A 496 -27.73 -2.29 -24.85
C SER A 496 -26.98 -1.78 -26.08
N ARG A 497 -26.32 -0.63 -25.95
CA ARG A 497 -25.39 -0.01 -26.91
C ARG A 497 -24.30 0.72 -26.13
N LEU A 498 -23.09 0.81 -26.70
CA LEU A 498 -22.01 1.59 -26.10
C LEU A 498 -22.41 3.08 -26.04
N PRO A 499 -22.40 3.71 -24.85
CA PRO A 499 -22.73 5.13 -24.70
C PRO A 499 -21.82 6.06 -25.51
N ALA A 500 -22.35 7.18 -25.99
CA ALA A 500 -21.59 8.10 -26.86
C ALA A 500 -20.34 8.72 -26.20
N TRP A 501 -20.33 8.83 -24.87
CA TRP A 501 -19.17 9.33 -24.11
C TRP A 501 -18.05 8.30 -23.97
N ILE A 502 -18.33 7.03 -24.31
CA ILE A 502 -17.34 5.96 -24.40
C ILE A 502 -16.70 6.04 -25.79
N ASN A 503 -15.56 6.73 -25.89
CA ASN A 503 -14.81 6.83 -27.14
C ASN A 503 -13.75 5.71 -27.25
N SER A 504 -13.32 5.40 -28.48
CA SER A 504 -12.37 4.35 -28.88
C SER A 504 -10.99 4.36 -28.20
N VAL A 505 -10.66 5.40 -27.43
CA VAL A 505 -9.38 5.56 -26.69
C VAL A 505 -9.50 5.09 -25.23
N CYS A 506 -10.72 4.77 -24.76
CA CYS A 506 -10.95 4.22 -23.43
C CYS A 506 -10.67 2.70 -23.43
N PHE A 507 -9.70 2.24 -22.64
CA PHE A 507 -9.47 0.81 -22.43
C PHE A 507 -10.57 0.20 -21.55
N PHE A 508 -11.44 -0.62 -22.15
CA PHE A 508 -12.44 -1.39 -21.41
C PHE A 508 -11.88 -2.74 -20.97
N ARG A 509 -12.18 -3.11 -19.72
CA ARG A 509 -12.18 -4.50 -19.27
C ARG A 509 -13.57 -4.82 -18.74
N THR A 510 -14.32 -5.60 -19.48
CA THR A 510 -15.47 -6.33 -18.95
C THR A 510 -14.95 -7.51 -18.14
N SER A 511 -15.57 -7.80 -16.99
CA SER A 511 -15.29 -9.01 -16.23
C SER A 511 -15.48 -10.24 -17.15
N PRO A 512 -14.60 -11.26 -17.10
CA PRO A 512 -14.79 -12.49 -17.84
C PRO A 512 -15.88 -13.32 -17.18
N SER A 513 -17.13 -12.95 -17.43
CA SER A 513 -18.30 -13.81 -17.24
C SER A 513 -19.14 -13.75 -18.51
N PHE A 514 -18.52 -14.18 -19.61
CA PHE A 514 -19.18 -14.52 -20.86
C PHE A 514 -18.49 -15.75 -21.45
N ARG A 515 -18.96 -16.92 -21.03
CA ARG A 515 -19.20 -18.07 -21.91
C ARG A 515 -20.51 -18.71 -21.49
#